data_AF-A0A8C5TQW6-F1
#
_entry.id   AF-A0A8C5TQW6-F1
#
_cell.length_a   1.000
_cell.length_b   1.000
_cell.length_c   1.000
_cell.angle_alpha   90.00
_cell.angle_beta   90.00
_cell.angle_gamma   90.00
#
_symmetry.space_group_name_H-M   'P 1'
#
loop_
_entity.id
_entity.type
_entity.pdbx_description
1 polymer ?
#
loop_
_entity_poly.entity_id
_entity_poly.type
_entity_poly.pdbx_seq_one_letter_code
_entity_poly.pdbx_strand_id
1 'polypeptide(L)'
;MEDLERGVEQKRRGKLQYSLEYIFRKQEVGILTAMVQQENSHALAQSLLLPAAGQLSWLCCGKLKAMDSVSSLSSDPFVKVHLILNRKKWKKKKTSVKKNTLSPYFNEVFVFEVPFSQIQNVDVVISVWDHDKVTKNEPIGKLFLGCRATGNQLRHWSDMLSNPRRPLAQWHILQPPDVVDKALGLKSHLKLPLHSR
;
A
#
# COMPACT_ATOMS: atom_id res chain seq x y z
N MET A 1 -9.58 26.80 -1.66
CA MET A 1 -10.64 25.78 -1.74
C MET A 1 -10.03 24.42 -2.14
N GLU A 2 -9.17 24.37 -3.16
CA GLU A 2 -8.46 23.15 -3.60
C GLU A 2 -7.59 22.47 -2.53
N ASP A 3 -6.89 23.23 -1.67
CA ASP A 3 -6.01 22.63 -0.65
C ASP A 3 -6.78 21.86 0.44
N LEU A 4 -8.01 22.27 0.72
CA LEU A 4 -8.88 21.61 1.69
C LEU A 4 -9.46 20.31 1.11
N GLU A 5 -9.83 20.32 -0.17
CA GLU A 5 -10.29 19.11 -0.88
C GLU A 5 -9.15 18.08 -1.02
N ARG A 6 -7.93 18.54 -1.36
CA ARG A 6 -6.74 17.68 -1.37
C ARG A 6 -6.49 17.07 0.00
N GLY A 7 -6.65 17.82 1.09
CA GLY A 7 -6.53 17.30 2.46
C GLY A 7 -7.57 16.25 2.82
N VAL A 8 -8.83 16.44 2.42
CA VAL A 8 -9.93 15.49 2.65
C VAL A 8 -9.75 14.22 1.82
N GLU A 9 -9.36 14.34 0.56
CA GLU A 9 -9.16 13.20 -0.32
C GLU A 9 -7.93 12.37 0.09
N GLN A 10 -6.85 13.03 0.53
CA GLN A 10 -5.68 12.37 1.11
C GLN A 10 -6.06 11.56 2.37
N LYS A 11 -6.99 12.08 3.19
CA LYS A 11 -7.51 11.43 4.40
C LYS A 11 -8.34 10.18 4.09
N ARG A 12 -9.08 10.17 2.96
CA ARG A 12 -9.84 9.00 2.50
C ARG A 12 -8.96 7.86 1.98
N ARG A 13 -7.73 8.12 1.53
CA ARG A 13 -6.86 7.07 0.95
C ARG A 13 -6.15 6.23 2.01
N GLY A 14 -5.89 6.79 3.20
CA GLY A 14 -5.28 6.09 4.33
C GLY A 14 -3.78 5.87 4.21
N LYS A 15 -3.24 5.12 5.18
CA LYS A 15 -1.83 4.72 5.28
C LYS A 15 -1.72 3.20 5.23
N LEU A 16 -0.62 2.71 4.67
CA LEU A 16 -0.30 1.29 4.60
C LEU A 16 1.01 1.02 5.34
N GLN A 17 1.02 0.01 6.21
CA GLN A 17 2.21 -0.54 6.84
C GLN A 17 2.59 -1.87 6.18
N TYR A 18 3.85 -1.98 5.80
CA TYR A 18 4.45 -3.21 5.28
C TYR A 18 5.92 -3.25 5.65
N SER A 19 6.50 -4.45 5.66
CA SER A 19 7.94 -4.62 5.75
C SER A 19 8.56 -5.04 4.44
N LEU A 20 9.79 -4.54 4.22
CA LEU A 20 10.62 -4.83 3.07
C LEU A 20 11.88 -5.57 3.50
N GLU A 21 12.28 -6.55 2.70
CA GLU A 21 13.53 -7.26 2.86
C GLU A 21 14.09 -7.61 1.47
N TYR A 22 15.41 -7.51 1.31
CA TYR A 22 16.09 -8.07 0.15
C TYR A 22 17.08 -9.16 0.58
N ILE A 23 16.85 -10.38 0.10
CA ILE A 23 17.64 -11.55 0.44
C ILE A 23 18.70 -11.75 -0.65
N PHE A 24 19.90 -11.18 -0.43
CA PHE A 24 21.00 -11.21 -1.42
C PHE A 24 21.38 -12.63 -1.87
N ARG A 25 21.40 -13.61 -0.95
CA ARG A 25 21.78 -14.99 -1.28
C ARG A 25 20.81 -15.67 -2.26
N LYS A 26 19.53 -15.33 -2.15
CA LYS A 26 18.47 -15.89 -2.99
C LYS A 26 18.11 -14.97 -4.17
N GLN A 27 18.63 -13.74 -4.18
CA GLN A 27 18.25 -12.68 -5.11
C GLN A 27 16.72 -12.45 -5.10
N GLU A 28 16.15 -12.29 -3.91
CA GLU A 28 14.70 -12.16 -3.70
C GLU A 28 14.37 -10.84 -3.00
N VAL A 29 13.33 -10.14 -3.48
CA VAL A 29 12.64 -9.07 -2.75
C VAL A 29 11.44 -9.67 -2.02
N GLY A 30 11.43 -9.57 -0.70
CA GLY A 30 10.31 -9.92 0.18
C GLY A 30 9.52 -8.69 0.60
N ILE A 31 8.19 -8.78 0.52
CA ILE A 31 7.26 -7.73 0.96
C ILE A 31 6.21 -8.40 1.84
N LEU A 32 6.21 -8.11 3.13
CA LEU A 32 5.17 -8.56 4.06
C LEU A 32 4.19 -7.41 4.30
N THR A 33 2.94 -7.59 3.86
CA THR A 33 1.90 -6.58 4.06
C THR A 33 1.21 -6.85 5.39
N ALA A 34 1.28 -5.90 6.32
CA ALA A 34 0.71 -6.08 7.65
C ALA A 34 -0.70 -5.48 7.72
N MET A 35 -0.83 -4.16 7.48
CA MET A 35 -2.04 -3.40 7.83
C MET A 35 -2.30 -2.22 6.89
N VAL A 36 -3.57 -1.99 6.54
CA VAL A 36 -4.03 -0.68 6.03
C VAL A 36 -4.83 -0.01 7.13
N GLN A 37 -4.56 1.28 7.38
CA GLN A 37 -5.36 2.11 8.27
C GLN A 37 -5.88 3.33 7.50
N GLN A 38 -7.19 3.43 7.35
CA GLN A 38 -7.84 4.65 6.86
C GLN A 38 -7.95 5.65 8.02
N GLU A 39 -7.49 6.90 7.83
CA GLU A 39 -7.58 7.90 8.91
C GLU A 39 -8.99 8.50 8.96
N ASN A 40 -9.84 7.97 9.85
CA ASN A 40 -11.07 8.66 10.23
C ASN A 40 -10.73 9.89 11.09
N SER A 41 -11.44 11.00 10.88
CA SER A 41 -11.24 12.31 11.52
C SER A 41 -11.25 12.33 13.04
N HIS A 42 -11.61 11.23 13.71
CA HIS A 42 -11.78 11.15 15.17
C HIS A 42 -11.00 10.00 15.83
N ALA A 43 -10.18 9.24 15.11
CA ALA A 43 -9.42 8.13 15.70
C ALA A 43 -8.02 8.61 16.15
N LEU A 44 -7.87 8.89 17.44
CA LEU A 44 -6.55 9.04 18.06
C LEU A 44 -5.87 7.66 18.11
N ALA A 45 -4.96 7.39 17.17
CA ALA A 45 -4.09 6.23 17.25
C ALA A 45 -2.90 6.57 18.16
N GLN A 46 -2.88 6.04 19.38
CA GLN A 46 -1.68 6.04 20.22
C GLN A 46 -0.92 4.74 19.99
N SER A 47 0.32 4.84 19.50
CA SER A 47 1.24 3.71 19.41
C SER A 47 1.84 3.44 20.80
N LEU A 48 1.52 2.31 21.43
CA LEU A 48 2.31 1.78 22.53
C LEU A 48 3.22 0.65 22.02
N LEU A 49 4.53 0.86 22.13
CA LEU A 49 5.52 -0.20 22.06
C LEU A 49 5.65 -0.79 23.48
N LEU A 50 5.26 -2.04 23.69
CA LEU A 50 5.70 -2.81 24.85
C LEU A 50 6.93 -3.63 24.42
N PRO A 51 8.07 -3.54 25.12
CA PRO A 51 9.17 -4.44 24.92
C PRO A 51 9.00 -5.70 25.78
N ALA A 52 9.62 -6.79 25.30
CA ALA A 52 9.92 -8.07 25.95
C ALA A 52 9.01 -9.26 25.60
N ALA A 53 9.70 -10.36 25.29
CA ALA A 53 9.20 -11.70 24.94
C ALA A 53 8.72 -11.92 23.49
N GLY A 54 9.60 -11.70 22.50
CA GLY A 54 9.72 -12.54 21.28
C GLY A 54 8.48 -12.79 20.41
N GLN A 55 7.36 -12.13 20.67
CA GLN A 55 6.08 -12.34 20.02
C GLN A 55 5.40 -10.97 19.93
N LEU A 56 5.43 -10.36 18.74
CA LEU A 56 4.75 -9.09 18.49
C LEU A 56 3.25 -9.34 18.39
N SER A 57 2.54 -9.29 19.52
CA SER A 57 1.09 -9.19 19.56
C SER A 57 0.68 -7.72 19.48
N TRP A 58 0.07 -7.33 18.36
CA TRP A 58 -0.47 -5.98 18.18
C TRP A 58 -1.90 -5.93 18.70
N LEU A 59 -2.13 -5.18 19.78
CA LEU A 59 -3.47 -4.92 20.30
C LEU A 59 -4.03 -3.67 19.60
N CYS A 60 -4.84 -3.86 18.55
CA CYS A 60 -5.60 -2.76 17.94
C CYS A 60 -6.77 -2.36 18.87
N CYS A 61 -6.53 -1.47 19.84
CA CYS A 61 -7.58 -0.85 20.63
C CYS A 61 -8.04 0.46 19.99
N GLY A 62 -9.30 0.50 19.56
CA GLY A 62 -9.99 1.73 19.16
C GLY A 62 -11.39 1.42 18.64
N LYS A 63 -12.38 1.43 19.55
CA LYS A 63 -13.81 1.29 19.21
C LYS A 63 -14.20 2.35 18.17
N LEU A 64 -14.68 1.92 17.01
CA LEU A 64 -15.31 2.79 16.01
C LEU A 64 -16.82 2.83 16.29
N LYS A 65 -17.35 4.01 16.60
CA LYS A 65 -18.79 4.25 16.64
C LYS A 65 -19.28 4.39 15.20
N ALA A 66 -20.24 3.55 14.82
CA ALA A 66 -20.94 3.64 13.54
C ALA A 66 -21.62 5.02 13.41
N MET A 67 -21.52 5.62 12.23
CA MET A 67 -22.33 6.78 11.87
C MET A 67 -22.92 6.51 10.50
N ASP A 68 -24.23 6.27 10.52
CA ASP A 68 -25.07 5.98 9.36
C ASP A 68 -25.18 7.19 8.43
N SER A 69 -24.93 6.95 7.14
CA SER A 69 -25.64 7.60 6.05
C SER A 69 -25.45 6.75 4.79
N VAL A 70 -26.45 5.90 4.53
CA VAL A 70 -26.87 5.33 3.24
C VAL A 70 -25.72 5.00 2.25
N SER A 71 -25.34 3.71 2.25
CA SER A 71 -24.57 2.96 1.23
C SER A 71 -23.02 2.85 1.26
N SER A 72 -22.34 2.99 2.41
CA SER A 72 -20.89 2.65 2.50
C SER A 72 -20.40 2.33 3.92
N LEU A 73 -21.03 1.36 4.62
CA LEU A 73 -20.59 0.97 5.97
C LEU A 73 -19.42 -0.01 6.00
N SER A 74 -19.00 -0.58 4.86
CA SER A 74 -17.89 -1.54 4.82
C SER A 74 -17.31 -1.74 3.42
N SER A 75 -15.98 -1.71 3.29
CA SER A 75 -15.26 -2.09 2.06
C SER A 75 -14.76 -3.54 2.14
N ASP A 76 -14.45 -4.13 0.99
CA ASP A 76 -13.83 -5.44 0.84
C ASP A 76 -12.36 -5.27 0.35
N PRO A 77 -11.44 -4.73 1.17
CA PRO A 77 -10.12 -4.35 0.71
C PRO A 77 -9.21 -5.54 0.38
N PHE A 78 -8.35 -5.34 -0.62
CA PHE A 78 -7.22 -6.20 -0.93
C PHE A 78 -6.04 -5.43 -1.50
N VAL A 79 -4.85 -6.01 -1.40
CA VAL A 79 -3.61 -5.39 -1.87
C VAL A 79 -3.09 -6.11 -3.11
N LYS A 80 -2.67 -5.35 -4.12
CA LYS A 80 -1.89 -5.85 -5.26
C LYS A 80 -0.48 -5.29 -5.21
N VAL A 81 0.50 -6.16 -5.38
CA VAL A 81 1.91 -5.80 -5.52
C VAL A 81 2.33 -6.11 -6.95
N HIS A 82 2.84 -5.10 -7.66
CA HIS A 82 3.41 -5.25 -9.00
C HIS A 82 4.89 -4.90 -8.98
N LEU A 83 5.71 -5.76 -9.58
CA LEU A 83 7.06 -5.41 -9.99
C LEU A 83 7.00 -4.76 -11.37
N ILE A 84 7.64 -3.61 -11.48
CA ILE A 84 7.87 -2.89 -12.72
C ILE A 84 9.36 -2.96 -13.01
N LEU A 85 9.75 -3.51 -14.15
CA LEU A 85 11.13 -3.55 -14.60
C LEU A 85 11.24 -2.69 -15.86
N ASN A 86 12.17 -1.72 -15.88
CA ASN A 86 12.35 -0.83 -17.02
C ASN A 86 11.03 -0.15 -17.47
N ARG A 87 10.24 0.34 -16.51
CA ARG A 87 8.90 0.96 -16.71
C ARG A 87 7.87 0.04 -17.38
N LYS A 88 8.10 -1.27 -17.42
CA LYS A 88 7.14 -2.27 -17.90
C LYS A 88 6.70 -3.16 -16.77
N LYS A 89 5.41 -3.48 -16.70
CA LYS A 89 4.86 -4.43 -15.72
C LYS A 89 5.52 -5.79 -15.94
N TRP A 90 6.07 -6.37 -14.88
CA TRP A 90 6.84 -7.60 -14.95
C TRP A 90 6.16 -8.75 -14.20
N LYS A 91 6.05 -8.66 -12.87
CA LYS A 91 5.42 -9.69 -12.03
C LYS A 91 4.31 -9.05 -11.18
N LYS A 92 3.31 -9.84 -10.78
CA LYS A 92 2.19 -9.37 -9.97
C LYS A 92 1.75 -10.44 -8.98
N LYS A 93 1.49 -10.03 -7.75
CA LYS A 93 0.81 -10.85 -6.73
C LYS A 93 -0.30 -10.02 -6.06
N LYS A 94 -1.27 -10.68 -5.43
CA LYS A 94 -2.34 -10.03 -4.68
C LYS A 94 -2.65 -10.80 -3.41
N THR A 95 -3.19 -10.11 -2.41
CA THR A 95 -3.65 -10.74 -1.18
C THR A 95 -4.98 -11.45 -1.37
N SER A 96 -5.41 -12.18 -0.35
CA SER A 96 -6.82 -12.45 -0.11
C SER A 96 -7.62 -11.14 0.05
N VAL A 97 -8.92 -11.21 -0.24
CA VAL A 97 -9.86 -10.12 0.02
C VAL A 97 -10.33 -10.21 1.47
N LYS A 98 -10.24 -9.11 2.22
CA LYS A 98 -10.79 -9.02 3.58
C LYS A 98 -12.17 -8.41 3.47
N LYS A 99 -13.18 -9.11 3.98
CA LYS A 99 -14.57 -8.67 3.83
C LYS A 99 -14.97 -7.66 4.90
N ASN A 100 -15.80 -6.71 4.51
CA ASN A 100 -16.49 -5.77 5.39
C ASN A 100 -15.59 -5.08 6.43
N THR A 101 -14.45 -4.52 6.02
CA THR A 101 -13.51 -3.85 6.92
C THR A 101 -12.83 -2.63 6.29
N LEU A 102 -12.65 -1.57 7.08
CA LEU A 102 -11.87 -0.37 6.71
C LEU A 102 -10.43 -0.40 7.27
N SER A 103 -10.12 -1.39 8.11
CA SER A 103 -8.81 -1.58 8.73
C SER A 103 -8.35 -3.04 8.56
N PRO A 104 -8.09 -3.49 7.32
CA PRO A 104 -7.73 -4.87 7.06
C PRO A 104 -6.34 -5.23 7.59
N TYR A 105 -6.26 -6.40 8.24
CA TYR A 105 -5.03 -7.08 8.59
C TYR A 105 -4.78 -8.21 7.58
N PHE A 106 -3.71 -8.09 6.77
CA PHE A 106 -3.40 -9.08 5.73
C PHE A 106 -2.44 -10.15 6.24
N ASN A 107 -1.29 -9.74 6.76
CA ASN A 107 -0.17 -10.60 7.17
C ASN A 107 0.23 -11.62 6.09
N GLU A 108 0.23 -11.16 4.83
CA GLU A 108 0.59 -11.98 3.67
C GLU A 108 1.95 -11.54 3.12
N VAL A 109 2.80 -12.53 2.83
CA VAL A 109 4.16 -12.32 2.30
C VAL A 109 4.17 -12.54 0.79
N PHE A 110 4.72 -11.57 0.08
CA PHE A 110 5.05 -11.69 -1.33
C PHE A 110 6.56 -11.75 -1.51
N VAL A 111 7.02 -12.85 -2.10
CA VAL A 111 8.42 -13.00 -2.48
C VAL A 111 8.53 -12.90 -4.01
N PHE A 112 9.49 -12.14 -4.50
CA PHE A 112 9.80 -12.05 -5.91
C PHE A 112 11.29 -12.22 -6.16
N GLU A 113 11.65 -13.12 -7.07
CA GLU A 113 13.01 -13.23 -7.57
C GLU A 113 13.36 -11.99 -8.42
N VAL A 114 14.37 -11.26 -7.96
CA VAL A 114 14.93 -10.05 -8.56
C VAL A 114 16.46 -10.11 -8.45
N PRO A 115 17.16 -10.37 -9.56
CA PRO A 115 18.61 -10.29 -9.60
C PRO A 115 19.12 -8.93 -9.15
N PHE A 116 20.21 -8.90 -8.38
CA PHE A 116 20.77 -7.64 -7.88
C PHE A 116 21.19 -6.72 -9.05
N SER A 117 21.63 -7.29 -10.17
CA SER A 117 21.93 -6.53 -11.41
C SER A 117 20.73 -5.77 -11.97
N GLN A 118 19.50 -6.15 -11.62
CA GLN A 118 18.26 -5.50 -12.05
C GLN A 118 17.69 -4.56 -11.00
N ILE A 119 18.19 -4.57 -9.75
CA ILE A 119 17.54 -3.90 -8.60
C ILE A 119 17.35 -2.40 -8.81
N GLN A 120 18.29 -1.73 -9.48
CA GLN A 120 18.22 -0.29 -9.77
C GLN A 120 17.13 0.06 -10.79
N ASN A 121 16.73 -0.92 -11.60
CA ASN A 121 15.74 -0.77 -12.65
C ASN A 121 14.34 -1.25 -12.24
N VAL A 122 14.21 -1.78 -11.03
CA VAL A 122 12.97 -2.29 -10.47
C VAL A 122 12.26 -1.20 -9.67
N ASP A 123 10.96 -1.05 -9.91
CA ASP A 123 10.05 -0.41 -8.96
C ASP A 123 9.04 -1.44 -8.44
N VAL A 124 8.75 -1.37 -7.15
CA VAL A 124 7.67 -2.12 -6.49
C VAL A 124 6.48 -1.19 -6.31
N VAL A 125 5.38 -1.48 -7.00
CA VAL A 125 4.11 -0.75 -6.84
C VAL A 125 3.19 -1.52 -5.92
N ILE A 126 2.79 -0.90 -4.81
CA ILE A 126 1.80 -1.44 -3.88
C ILE A 126 0.51 -0.65 -4.04
N SER A 127 -0.61 -1.35 -4.22
CA SER A 127 -1.90 -0.72 -4.48
C SER A 127 -3.00 -1.38 -3.67
N VAL A 128 -3.81 -0.57 -3.00
CA VAL A 128 -4.98 -1.01 -2.23
C VAL A 128 -6.23 -0.80 -3.07
N TRP A 129 -7.09 -1.81 -3.09
CA TRP A 129 -8.29 -1.86 -3.90
C TRP A 129 -9.48 -2.26 -3.04
N ASP A 130 -10.65 -1.72 -3.37
CA ASP A 130 -11.93 -2.22 -2.89
C ASP A 130 -12.45 -3.27 -3.87
N HIS A 131 -12.91 -4.42 -3.36
CA HIS A 131 -13.48 -5.48 -4.17
C HIS A 131 -15.00 -5.38 -4.20
N ASP A 132 -15.54 -5.03 -5.36
CA ASP A 132 -16.97 -5.11 -5.57
C ASP A 132 -17.38 -6.41 -6.26
N LYS A 133 -18.45 -7.03 -5.76
CA LYS A 133 -19.02 -8.25 -6.37
C LYS A 133 -19.80 -7.97 -7.65
N VAL A 134 -20.38 -6.77 -7.75
CA VAL A 134 -21.31 -6.38 -8.81
C VAL A 134 -20.65 -5.43 -9.81
N THR A 135 -19.86 -4.48 -9.31
CA THR A 135 -19.16 -3.48 -10.12
C THR A 135 -17.69 -3.83 -10.30
N LYS A 136 -16.96 -2.99 -11.03
CA LYS A 136 -15.52 -3.14 -11.21
C LYS A 136 -14.80 -2.68 -9.95
N ASN A 137 -13.89 -3.51 -9.43
CA ASN A 137 -12.99 -3.17 -8.33
C ASN A 137 -12.39 -1.75 -8.46
N GLU A 138 -12.50 -0.97 -7.40
CA GLU A 138 -12.05 0.42 -7.36
C GLU A 138 -10.70 0.57 -6.65
N PRO A 139 -9.76 1.36 -7.19
CA PRO A 139 -8.48 1.61 -6.52
C PRO A 139 -8.66 2.65 -5.40
N ILE A 140 -8.36 2.27 -4.16
CA ILE A 140 -8.34 3.20 -3.02
C ILE A 140 -7.10 4.11 -3.10
N GLY A 141 -5.93 3.51 -3.35
CA GLY A 141 -4.68 4.25 -3.46
C GLY A 141 -3.50 3.40 -3.87
N LYS A 142 -2.42 4.06 -4.25
CA LYS A 142 -1.16 3.43 -4.67
C LYS A 142 0.04 4.11 -4.03
N LEU A 143 1.15 3.40 -4.01
CA LEU A 143 2.49 3.93 -3.78
C LEU A 143 3.49 3.09 -4.56
N PHE A 144 4.71 3.59 -4.70
CA PHE A 144 5.80 2.79 -5.25
C PHE A 144 7.10 3.00 -4.49
N LEU A 145 7.98 2.01 -4.57
CA LEU A 145 9.32 1.98 -4.02
C LEU A 145 10.28 1.64 -5.14
N GLY A 146 11.53 2.08 -5.04
CA GLY A 146 12.56 1.85 -6.05
C GLY A 146 13.54 3.01 -6.08
N CYS A 147 14.59 2.89 -6.90
CA CYS A 147 15.58 3.96 -7.06
C CYS A 147 15.01 5.24 -7.69
N ARG A 148 13.82 5.16 -8.31
CA ARG A 148 13.09 6.31 -8.88
C ARG A 148 12.12 6.97 -7.90
N ALA A 149 11.91 6.38 -6.73
CA ALA A 149 11.05 6.97 -5.72
C ALA A 149 11.70 8.22 -5.12
N THR A 150 10.93 8.99 -4.36
CA THR A 150 11.42 10.17 -3.62
C THR A 150 11.01 10.07 -2.15
N GLY A 151 11.61 10.91 -1.30
CA GLY A 151 11.23 11.04 0.11
C GLY A 151 11.26 9.73 0.89
N ASN A 152 10.17 9.45 1.61
CA ASN A 152 10.06 8.32 2.53
C ASN A 152 10.17 6.97 1.82
N GLN A 153 9.63 6.86 0.60
CA GLN A 153 9.64 5.64 -0.21
C GLN A 153 11.06 5.30 -0.67
N LEU A 154 11.82 6.30 -1.13
CA LEU A 154 13.23 6.11 -1.50
C LEU A 154 14.06 5.70 -0.30
N ARG A 155 13.88 6.39 0.84
CA ARG A 155 14.58 6.06 2.08
C ARG A 155 14.32 4.61 2.50
N HIS A 156 13.06 4.16 2.52
CA HIS A 156 12.72 2.79 2.89
C HIS A 156 13.38 1.76 1.96
N TRP A 157 13.44 2.05 0.66
CA TRP A 157 14.13 1.21 -0.33
C TRP A 157 15.64 1.16 -0.10
N SER A 158 16.29 2.31 0.12
CA SER A 158 17.72 2.38 0.45
C SER A 158 18.04 1.65 1.75
N ASP A 159 17.27 1.90 2.80
CA ASP A 159 17.47 1.27 4.10
C ASP A 159 17.35 -0.26 4.00
N MET A 160 16.40 -0.78 3.19
CA MET A 160 16.27 -2.21 2.91
C MET A 160 17.53 -2.79 2.26
N LEU A 161 18.08 -2.11 1.25
CA LEU A 161 19.29 -2.58 0.54
C LEU A 161 20.54 -2.52 1.43
N SER A 162 20.63 -1.52 2.32
CA SER A 162 21.73 -1.37 3.27
C SER A 162 21.65 -2.34 4.45
N ASN A 163 20.47 -2.92 4.74
CA ASN A 163 20.23 -3.80 5.89
C ASN A 163 19.68 -5.18 5.47
N PRO A 164 20.47 -6.01 4.74
CA PRO A 164 19.98 -7.24 4.10
C PRO A 164 19.57 -8.40 5.01
N ARG A 165 19.65 -8.23 6.33
CA ARG A 165 19.36 -9.29 7.31
C ARG A 165 18.17 -8.96 8.21
N ARG A 166 17.51 -7.82 7.99
CA ARG A 166 16.44 -7.35 8.85
C ARG A 166 15.29 -6.79 8.01
N PRO A 167 14.11 -7.42 8.05
CA PRO A 167 12.91 -6.80 7.52
C PRO A 167 12.69 -5.44 8.18
N LEU A 168 12.51 -4.39 7.37
CA LEU A 168 12.24 -3.05 7.84
C LEU A 168 10.76 -2.74 7.64
N ALA A 169 10.04 -2.46 8.72
CA ALA A 169 8.61 -2.12 8.67
C ALA A 169 8.43 -0.61 8.72
N GLN A 170 7.60 -0.06 7.83
CA GLN A 170 7.36 1.38 7.76
C GLN A 170 5.96 1.71 7.25
N TRP A 171 5.42 2.81 7.78
CA TRP A 171 4.16 3.39 7.30
C TRP A 171 4.42 4.28 6.09
N HIS A 172 3.54 4.16 5.09
CA HIS A 172 3.53 5.02 3.92
C HIS A 172 2.13 5.53 3.63
N ILE A 173 2.04 6.77 3.20
CA ILE A 173 0.77 7.40 2.81
C ILE A 173 0.41 6.95 1.40
N LEU A 174 -0.84 6.55 1.19
CA LEU A 174 -1.32 6.16 -0.13
C LEU A 174 -1.58 7.41 -0.98
N GLN A 175 -1.09 7.38 -2.22
CA GLN A 175 -1.21 8.44 -3.21
C GLN A 175 -2.31 8.11 -4.24
N PRO A 176 -2.78 9.12 -4.99
CA PRO A 176 -3.63 8.90 -6.14
C PRO A 176 -3.02 7.92 -7.17
N PRO A 177 -3.80 6.92 -7.66
CA PRO A 177 -3.31 5.94 -8.62
C PRO A 177 -2.68 6.54 -9.87
N ASP A 178 -3.27 7.63 -10.38
CA ASP A 178 -2.83 8.39 -11.54
C ASP A 178 -1.50 9.11 -11.31
N VAL A 179 -1.27 9.65 -10.10
CA VAL A 179 0.01 10.27 -9.72
C VAL A 179 1.14 9.24 -9.76
N VAL A 180 0.90 8.04 -9.20
CA VAL A 180 1.88 6.94 -9.22
C VAL A 180 2.10 6.39 -10.62
N ASP A 181 1.02 6.18 -11.39
CA ASP A 181 1.13 5.68 -12.76
C ASP A 181 1.89 6.67 -13.67
N LYS A 182 1.62 7.98 -13.53
CA LYS A 182 2.34 9.05 -14.25
C LYS A 182 3.82 9.09 -13.86
N ALA A 183 4.15 9.01 -12.57
CA ALA A 183 5.53 9.02 -12.10
C ALA A 183 6.36 7.85 -12.69
N LEU A 184 5.71 6.71 -12.93
CA LEU A 184 6.33 5.53 -13.51
C LEU A 184 6.25 5.47 -15.04
N GLY A 185 5.60 6.44 -15.70
CA GLY A 185 5.35 6.43 -17.14
C GLY A 185 4.47 5.25 -17.57
N LEU A 186 3.62 4.74 -16.68
CA LEU A 186 2.67 3.68 -16.97
C LEU A 186 1.43 4.30 -17.63
N LYS A 187 0.88 3.62 -18.65
CA LYS A 187 -0.38 4.04 -19.28
C LYS A 187 -1.47 4.12 -18.20
N SER A 188 -1.99 5.31 -17.95
CA SER A 188 -3.17 5.50 -17.11
C SER A 188 -4.36 4.84 -17.79
N HIS A 189 -5.15 4.08 -17.03
CA HIS A 189 -6.51 3.74 -17.44
C HIS A 189 -7.34 5.03 -17.31
N LEU A 190 -7.12 6.00 -18.20
CA LEU A 190 -7.97 7.18 -18.30
C LEU A 190 -9.41 6.69 -18.51
N LYS A 191 -10.31 7.03 -17.58
CA LYS A 191 -11.74 6.99 -17.83
C LYS A 191 -11.99 7.98 -18.96
N LEU A 192 -12.50 7.49 -20.10
CA LEU A 192 -13.03 8.38 -21.14
C LEU A 192 -14.05 9.31 -20.48
N PRO A 193 -14.09 10.60 -20.82
CA PRO A 193 -15.15 11.47 -20.35
C PRO A 193 -16.48 10.88 -20.85
N LEU A 194 -17.35 10.52 -19.90
CA LEU A 194 -18.74 10.17 -20.22
C LEU A 194 -19.34 11.39 -20.89
N HIS A 195 -19.56 11.32 -22.21
CA HIS A 195 -20.39 12.29 -22.88
C HIS A 195 -21.80 12.10 -22.33
N SER A 196 -22.31 13.10 -21.60
CA SER A 196 -23.75 13.22 -21.38
C SER A 196 -24.40 13.51 -22.72
N ARG A 197 -25.32 12.64 -23.13
CA ARG A 197 -26.33 12.99 -24.14
C ARG A 197 -27.40 13.85 -23.49
#